data_AF-A0A969DK20-F1
#
_entry.id   AF-A0A969DK20-F1
#
_cell.length_a   1.000
_cell.length_b   1.000
_cell.length_c   1.000
_cell.angle_alpha   90.00
_cell.angle_beta   90.00
_cell.angle_gamma   90.00
#
_symmetry.space_group_name_H-M   'P 1'
#
loop_
_entity.id
_entity.type
_entity.pdbx_description
1 polymer ?
#
loop_
_entity_poly.entity_id
_entity_poly.type
_entity_poly.pdbx_seq_one_letter_code
_entity_poly.pdbx_strand_id
1 'polypeptide(L)'
;MENNNYLRKYSQLRSFYEQTLGKKISDITWYRLVASMKRHLGFAVENPSSEAIVKSVAQFKSRYKRFSFTSEDFQECWEVLISIETAIKPLPVTRFYTT
;
A
#
# COMPACT_ATOMS: atom_id res chain seq x y z
N MET A 1 9.56 -2.99 -24.92
CA MET A 1 10.42 -3.53 -23.84
C MET A 1 10.10 -2.93 -22.47
N GLU A 2 8.84 -2.54 -22.18
CA GLU A 2 8.46 -1.93 -20.89
C GLU A 2 7.93 -2.93 -19.86
N ASN A 3 7.48 -4.11 -20.30
CA ASN A 3 6.74 -5.04 -19.44
C ASN A 3 7.64 -5.75 -18.38
N ASN A 4 8.94 -5.91 -18.65
CA ASN A 4 9.85 -6.64 -17.75
C ASN A 4 10.14 -5.88 -16.45
N ASN A 5 10.23 -4.54 -16.50
CA ASN A 5 10.45 -3.72 -15.31
C ASN A 5 9.19 -3.66 -14.42
N TYR A 6 8.02 -3.56 -15.03
CA TYR A 6 6.75 -3.60 -14.31
C TYR A 6 6.56 -4.92 -13.56
N LEU A 7 6.75 -6.06 -14.24
CA LEU A 7 6.58 -7.39 -13.63
C LEU A 7 7.57 -7.64 -12.50
N ARG A 8 8.82 -7.19 -12.67
CA ARG A 8 9.85 -7.28 -11.62
C ARG A 8 9.46 -6.46 -10.39
N LYS A 9 9.07 -5.19 -10.58
CA LYS A 9 8.67 -4.31 -9.48
C LYS A 9 7.39 -4.81 -8.80
N TYR A 10 6.43 -5.31 -9.58
CA TYR A 10 5.20 -5.92 -9.09
C TYR A 10 5.48 -7.16 -8.21
N SER A 11 6.40 -8.02 -8.63
CA SER A 11 6.83 -9.19 -7.85
C SER A 11 7.57 -8.78 -6.58
N GLN A 12 8.44 -7.76 -6.66
CA GLN A 12 9.16 -7.22 -5.52
C GLN A 12 8.22 -6.62 -4.45
N LEU A 13 7.21 -5.86 -4.88
CA LEU A 13 6.19 -5.30 -4.00
C LEU A 13 5.40 -6.41 -3.28
N ARG A 14 5.07 -7.50 -3.98
CA ARG A 14 4.45 -8.66 -3.34
C ARG A 14 5.35 -9.24 -2.24
N SER A 15 6.65 -9.41 -2.53
CA SER A 15 7.59 -9.93 -1.53
C SER A 15 7.63 -9.05 -0.28
N PHE A 16 7.63 -7.73 -0.43
CA PHE A 16 7.58 -6.82 0.72
C PHE A 16 6.27 -6.94 1.51
N TYR A 17 5.15 -7.09 0.82
CA TYR A 17 3.85 -7.32 1.46
C TYR A 17 3.85 -8.61 2.29
N GLU A 18 4.31 -9.72 1.69
CA GLU A 18 4.35 -11.03 2.35
C GLU A 18 5.33 -11.06 3.53
N GLN A 19 6.50 -10.41 3.40
CA GLN A 19 7.47 -10.25 4.49
C GLN A 19 6.88 -9.48 5.67
N THR A 20 6.22 -8.36 5.40
CA THR A 20 5.62 -7.51 6.44
C THR A 20 4.43 -8.19 7.11
N LEU A 21 3.65 -8.95 6.35
CA LEU A 21 2.49 -9.68 6.85
C LEU A 21 2.88 -11.01 7.54
N GLY A 22 4.10 -11.49 7.34
CA GLY A 22 4.58 -12.77 7.87
C GLY A 22 3.90 -14.00 7.25
N LYS A 23 3.23 -13.86 6.10
CA LYS A 23 2.54 -14.98 5.42
C LYS A 23 2.51 -14.79 3.91
N LYS A 24 2.55 -15.91 3.18
CA LYS A 24 2.37 -15.94 1.72
C LYS A 24 0.91 -15.70 1.36
N ILE A 25 0.67 -15.04 0.24
CA ILE A 25 -0.67 -14.84 -0.32
C ILE A 25 -0.75 -15.42 -1.73
N SER A 26 -1.95 -15.73 -2.20
CA SER A 26 -2.15 -16.17 -3.58
C SER A 26 -2.06 -15.01 -4.57
N ASP A 27 -1.76 -15.33 -5.83
CA ASP A 27 -1.66 -14.35 -6.92
C ASP A 27 -2.97 -13.58 -7.11
N ILE A 28 -4.11 -14.28 -6.99
CA ILE A 28 -5.45 -13.69 -7.10
C ILE A 28 -5.69 -12.70 -5.95
N THR A 29 -5.28 -13.03 -4.73
CA THR A 29 -5.40 -12.12 -3.59
C THR A 29 -4.52 -10.90 -3.77
N TRP A 30 -3.27 -11.07 -4.23
CA TRP A 30 -2.37 -9.96 -4.51
C TRP A 30 -2.94 -9.04 -5.60
N TYR A 31 -3.44 -9.60 -6.70
CA TYR A 31 -4.05 -8.85 -7.79
C TYR A 31 -5.25 -8.01 -7.31
N ARG A 32 -6.16 -8.62 -6.55
CA ARG A 32 -7.32 -7.90 -5.97
C ARG A 32 -6.87 -6.79 -5.03
N LEU A 33 -5.86 -7.05 -4.20
CA LEU A 33 -5.31 -6.05 -3.28
C LEU A 33 -4.72 -4.86 -4.04
N VAL A 34 -3.92 -5.10 -5.08
CA VAL A 34 -3.34 -4.02 -5.90
C VAL A 34 -4.43 -3.24 -6.65
N ALA A 35 -5.49 -3.90 -7.12
CA ALA A 35 -6.62 -3.22 -7.73
C ALA A 35 -7.36 -2.28 -6.75
N SER A 36 -7.59 -2.74 -5.52
CA SER A 36 -8.10 -1.87 -4.44
C SER A 36 -7.11 -0.75 -4.10
N MET A 37 -5.82 -1.09 -4.06
CA MET A 37 -4.64 -0.20 -4.09
C MET A 37 -4.87 1.02 -4.98
N LYS A 38 -4.99 0.72 -6.27
CA LYS A 38 -5.13 1.67 -7.36
C LYS A 38 -6.39 2.52 -7.21
N ARG A 39 -7.51 1.90 -6.88
CA ARG A 39 -8.82 2.55 -6.82
C ARG A 39 -8.96 3.51 -5.64
N HIS A 40 -8.46 3.15 -4.46
CA HIS A 40 -8.73 3.89 -3.23
C HIS A 40 -7.54 4.74 -2.77
N LEU A 41 -6.30 4.37 -3.11
CA LEU A 41 -5.09 5.03 -2.62
C LEU A 41 -4.27 5.71 -3.73
N GLY A 42 -4.78 5.76 -4.97
CA GLY A 42 -4.01 6.29 -6.11
C GLY A 42 -2.70 5.54 -6.35
N PHE A 43 -2.62 4.27 -5.94
CA PHE A 43 -1.39 3.49 -5.99
C PHE A 43 -0.94 3.25 -7.44
N ALA A 44 0.34 3.46 -7.72
CA ALA A 44 0.97 3.08 -8.98
C ALA A 44 2.23 2.26 -8.71
N VAL A 45 2.36 1.11 -9.38
CA VAL A 45 3.50 0.17 -9.21
C VAL A 45 4.84 0.85 -9.47
N GLU A 46 4.87 1.77 -10.44
CA GLU A 46 6.10 2.45 -10.84
C GLU A 46 6.49 3.60 -9.89
N ASN A 47 5.57 4.07 -9.05
CA ASN A 47 5.80 5.19 -8.14
C ASN A 47 6.92 4.86 -7.13
N PRO A 48 7.84 5.79 -6.81
CA PRO A 48 8.83 5.62 -5.75
C PRO A 48 8.22 5.27 -4.38
N SER A 49 7.04 5.81 -4.08
CA SER A 49 6.32 5.61 -2.81
C SER A 49 5.54 4.29 -2.75
N SER A 50 5.55 3.48 -3.82
CA SER A 50 4.80 2.22 -3.89
C SER A 50 5.19 1.22 -2.80
N GLU A 51 6.47 1.15 -2.45
CA GLU A 51 6.95 0.27 -1.39
C GLU A 51 6.39 0.65 -0.01
N ALA A 52 6.41 1.94 0.32
CA ALA A 52 5.89 2.46 1.58
C ALA A 52 4.40 2.14 1.72
N ILE A 53 3.60 2.43 0.68
CA ILE A 53 2.16 2.15 0.67
C ILE A 53 1.91 0.65 0.91
N VAL A 54 2.64 -0.23 0.21
CA VAL A 54 2.45 -1.69 0.36
C VAL A 54 2.79 -2.17 1.76
N LYS A 55 3.87 -1.64 2.37
CA LYS A 55 4.26 -1.97 3.74
C LYS A 55 3.22 -1.48 4.74
N SER A 56 2.74 -0.24 4.63
CA SER A 56 1.70 0.31 5.51
C SER A 56 0.39 -0.48 5.38
N VAL A 57 -0.02 -0.88 4.17
CA VAL A 57 -1.21 -1.75 3.97
C VAL A 57 -1.00 -3.12 4.60
N ALA A 58 0.20 -3.71 4.51
CA ALA A 58 0.50 -5.00 5.14
C ALA A 58 0.44 -4.92 6.67
N GLN A 59 1.03 -3.87 7.26
CA GLN A 59 0.96 -3.60 8.70
C GLN A 59 -0.48 -3.41 9.15
N PHE A 60 -1.26 -2.64 8.39
CA PHE A 60 -2.67 -2.41 8.67
C PHE A 60 -3.46 -3.73 8.63
N LYS A 61 -3.27 -4.55 7.59
CA LYS A 61 -3.89 -5.88 7.46
C LYS A 61 -3.50 -6.83 8.60
N SER A 62 -2.26 -6.72 9.09
CA SER A 62 -1.77 -7.50 10.24
C SER A 62 -2.48 -7.09 11.54
N ARG A 63 -2.66 -5.78 11.75
CA ARG A 63 -3.28 -5.23 12.96
C ARG A 63 -4.80 -5.36 12.99
N TYR A 64 -5.46 -5.29 11.83
CA TYR A 64 -6.92 -5.28 11.73
C TYR A 64 -7.44 -6.48 10.92
N LYS A 65 -7.97 -7.49 11.62
CA LYS A 65 -8.55 -8.71 10.99
C LYS A 65 -9.71 -8.44 10.04
N ARG A 66 -10.49 -7.36 10.26
CA ARG A 66 -11.65 -6.95 9.43
C ARG A 66 -11.33 -5.88 8.40
N PHE A 67 -10.10 -5.87 7.89
CA PHE A 67 -9.67 -4.90 6.88
C PHE A 67 -10.53 -4.94 5.61
N SER A 68 -11.18 -3.81 5.30
CA SER A 68 -11.83 -3.56 4.01
C SER A 68 -11.50 -2.15 3.54
N PHE A 69 -11.13 -1.99 2.26
CA PHE A 69 -10.91 -0.68 1.64
C PHE A 69 -12.19 0.15 1.47
N THR A 70 -13.36 -0.49 1.62
CA THR A 70 -14.68 0.14 1.45
C THR A 70 -15.38 0.40 2.78
N SER A 71 -14.75 0.11 3.92
CA SER A 71 -15.35 0.46 5.22
C SER A 71 -15.18 1.97 5.43
N GLU A 72 -16.18 2.62 6.01
CA GLU A 72 -16.10 4.05 6.35
C GLU A 72 -14.90 4.33 7.26
N ASP A 73 -14.64 3.42 8.20
CA ASP A 73 -13.50 3.49 9.13
C ASP A 73 -12.12 3.35 8.44
N PHE A 74 -12.06 2.88 7.19
CA PHE A 74 -10.78 2.64 6.50
C PHE A 74 -10.02 3.94 6.28
N GLN A 75 -10.69 4.98 5.78
CA GLN A 75 -10.03 6.24 5.46
C GLN A 75 -9.47 6.88 6.74
N GLU A 76 -10.27 6.92 7.80
CA GLU A 76 -9.85 7.46 9.09
C GLU A 76 -8.70 6.66 9.71
N CYS A 77 -8.80 5.33 9.75
CA CYS A 77 -7.72 4.51 10.29
C CYS A 77 -6.44 4.56 9.43
N TRP A 78 -6.58 4.70 8.11
CA TRP A 78 -5.47 4.85 7.18
C TRP A 78 -4.74 6.18 7.38
N GLU A 79 -5.49 7.28 7.51
CA GLU A 79 -4.94 8.60 7.82
C GLU A 79 -4.24 8.61 9.18
N VAL A 80 -4.82 7.98 10.21
CA VAL A 80 -4.18 7.82 11.53
C VAL A 80 -2.88 7.03 11.41
N LEU A 81 -2.85 5.93 10.65
CA LEU A 81 -1.64 5.13 10.48
C LEU A 81 -0.54 5.92 9.75
N ILE A 82 -0.88 6.64 8.67
CA ILE A 82 0.08 7.52 7.97
C ILE A 82 0.55 8.64 8.89
N SER A 83 -0.33 9.25 9.68
CA SER A 83 0.01 10.33 10.62
C SER A 83 0.98 9.85 11.70
N ILE A 84 0.78 8.63 12.22
CA ILE A 84 1.70 8.01 13.20
C ILE A 84 3.04 7.64 12.53
N GLU A 85 3.01 7.09 11.32
CA GLU A 85 4.24 6.69 10.61
C GLU A 85 5.06 7.92 10.16
N THR A 86 4.40 9.01 9.76
CA THR A 86 5.04 10.31 9.44
C THR A 86 5.57 11.04 10.67
N ALA A 87 4.95 10.87 11.85
CA ALA A 87 5.49 11.36 13.11
C ALA A 87 6.77 10.63 13.55
N ILE A 88 6.99 9.39 13.08
CA ILE A 88 8.17 8.57 13.44
C ILE A 88 9.26 8.65 12.35
N LYS A 89 8.91 8.91 11.09
CA LYS A 89 9.84 9.30 10.01
C LYS A 89 9.15 10.32 9.09
N PRO A 90 9.63 11.58 9.02
CA PRO A 90 9.04 12.54 8.11
C PRO A 90 9.36 12.14 6.68
N LEU A 91 8.36 11.63 5.95
CA LEU A 91 8.38 11.65 4.48
C LEU A 91 7.90 13.03 4.03
N PRO A 92 8.50 13.60 2.96
CA PRO A 92 8.11 14.91 2.46
C PRO A 92 6.69 14.82 1.90
N VAL A 93 5.74 15.37 2.64
CA VAL A 93 4.38 15.56 2.17
C VAL A 93 4.42 16.63 1.09
N THR A 94 4.51 16.23 -0.18
CA THR A 94 4.23 17.13 -1.30
C THR A 94 2.72 17.39 -1.31
N ARG A 95 2.30 18.40 -0.54
CA ARG A 95 0.98 19.02 -0.64
C ARG A 95 0.85 19.60 -2.04
N PHE A 96 0.09 18.94 -2.91
CA PHE A 96 -0.53 19.62 -4.03
C PHE A 96 -1.90 20.13 -3.58
N TYR A 97 -1.91 21.32 -2.99
CA TYR A 97 -3.11 22.16 -2.98
C TYR A 97 -2.92 23.20 -4.09
N THR A 98 -3.74 23.05 -5.12
CA THR A 98 -4.02 24.03 -6.17
C THR A 98 -4.42 25.38 -5.55
N THR A 99 -3.87 26.46 -6.09
CA THR A 99 -4.43 27.81 -6.02
C THR A 99 -4.87 28.20 -7.42
#